data_AF-A0A6J2TDN8-F1
#
_entry.id   AF-A0A6J2TDN8-F1
#
_cell.length_a   1.000
_cell.length_b   1.000
_cell.length_c   1.000
_cell.angle_alpha   90.00
_cell.angle_beta   90.00
_cell.angle_gamma   90.00
#
_symmetry.space_group_name_H-M   'P 1'
#
loop_
_entity.id
_entity.type
_entity.pdbx_description
1 polymer ?
#
loop_
_entity_poly.entity_id
_entity_poly.type
_entity_poly.pdbx_seq_one_letter_code
_entity_poly.pdbx_strand_id
1 'polypeptide(L)'
;MLKMTNAVCESYNKTWVVFDLCRLKVFGRNQINLNIVFNILHPIDNILVRLQVVKKANGYKPWLMDYTFNGCEYMRRRSQPFAKLISEMIKDFTTVNHTCPYLV
;
A
#
# COMPACT_ATOMS: atom_id res chain seq x y z
N MET A 1 3.98 6.68 -19.80
CA MET A 1 3.00 5.75 -19.22
C MET A 1 3.68 4.97 -18.10
N LEU A 2 3.15 4.96 -16.88
CA LEU A 2 3.70 4.18 -15.76
C LEU A 2 3.42 2.69 -16.01
N LYS A 3 4.47 1.87 -16.07
CA LYS A 3 4.36 0.42 -16.27
C LYS A 3 5.04 -0.28 -15.10
N MET A 4 4.27 -1.06 -14.35
CA MET A 4 4.79 -1.89 -13.28
C MET A 4 5.44 -3.14 -13.90
N THR A 5 6.71 -3.39 -13.61
CA THR A 5 7.46 -4.55 -14.13
C THR A 5 7.77 -5.60 -13.06
N ASN A 6 7.79 -5.20 -11.79
CA ASN A 6 8.06 -6.07 -10.67
C ASN A 6 7.29 -5.57 -9.43
N ALA A 7 6.86 -6.51 -8.59
CA ALA A 7 6.28 -6.25 -7.28
C ALA A 7 6.90 -7.25 -6.29
N VAL A 8 7.48 -6.72 -5.21
CA VAL A 8 8.07 -7.50 -4.12
C VAL A 8 7.34 -7.09 -2.85
N CYS A 9 6.71 -8.06 -2.18
CA CYS A 9 6.05 -7.85 -0.90
C CYS A 9 6.80 -8.65 0.17
N GLU A 10 7.40 -7.95 1.11
CA GLU A 10 8.12 -8.55 2.22
C GLU A 10 7.47 -8.12 3.53
N SER A 11 7.34 -9.07 4.45
CA SER A 11 7.00 -8.76 5.84
C SER A 11 8.25 -8.85 6.70
N TYR A 12 8.59 -7.72 7.33
CA TYR A 12 9.66 -7.65 8.32
C TYR A 12 9.29 -8.36 9.61
N ASN A 13 8.00 -8.41 9.95
CA ASN A 13 7.50 -9.08 11.13
C ASN A 13 6.34 -10.01 10.78
N LYS A 14 6.69 -11.27 10.49
CA LYS A 14 5.73 -12.31 10.09
C LYS A 14 4.74 -12.68 11.20
N THR A 15 4.97 -12.30 12.45
CA THR A 15 4.00 -12.51 13.51
C THR A 15 2.91 -11.42 13.51
N TRP A 16 3.15 -10.29 12.85
CA TRP A 16 2.22 -9.17 12.79
C TRP A 16 1.41 -9.15 11.50
N VAL A 17 2.10 -9.21 10.36
CA VAL A 17 1.47 -9.19 9.03
C VAL A 17 2.13 -10.23 8.16
N VAL A 18 1.34 -10.99 7.41
CA VAL A 18 1.84 -11.97 6.44
C VAL A 18 1.24 -11.65 5.08
N PHE A 19 2.08 -11.62 4.05
CA PHE A 19 1.63 -11.53 2.66
C PHE A 19 1.46 -12.95 2.11
N ASP A 20 0.21 -13.39 1.94
CA ASP A 20 -0.11 -14.70 1.37
C ASP A 20 0.07 -14.72 -0.14
N LEU A 21 -0.27 -13.61 -0.79
CA LEU A 21 -0.18 -13.45 -2.24
C LEU A 21 0.39 -12.09 -2.58
N CYS A 22 1.43 -12.08 -3.41
CA CYS A 22 1.95 -10.86 -4.02
C CYS A 22 2.34 -11.22 -5.45
N ARG A 23 1.42 -11.01 -6.39
CA ARG A 23 1.62 -11.42 -7.77
C ARG A 23 1.17 -10.35 -8.74
N LEU A 24 2.07 -10.03 -9.66
CA LEU A 24 1.81 -9.19 -10.82
C LEU A 24 1.38 -10.09 -11.98
N LYS A 25 0.16 -9.91 -12.49
CA LYS A 25 -0.42 -10.68 -13.59
C LYS A 25 -0.73 -9.76 -14.77
N VAL A 26 -0.19 -10.08 -15.93
CA VAL A 26 -0.51 -9.39 -17.18
C VAL A 26 -1.79 -9.98 -17.76
N PHE A 27 -2.83 -9.16 -17.92
CA PHE A 27 -4.12 -9.59 -18.49
C PHE A 27 -4.23 -9.30 -19.99
N GLY A 28 -3.50 -8.28 -20.50
CA GLY A 28 -3.53 -7.89 -21.90
C GLY A 28 -2.41 -6.91 -22.26
N ARG A 29 -2.41 -6.40 -23.50
CA ARG A 29 -1.48 -5.33 -23.90
C ARG A 29 -1.73 -4.11 -23.02
N ASN A 30 -0.70 -3.67 -22.28
CA ASN A 30 -0.76 -2.56 -21.32
C ASN A 30 -1.70 -2.73 -20.11
N GLN A 31 -2.28 -3.91 -19.89
CA GLN A 31 -3.11 -4.19 -18.72
C GLN A 31 -2.37 -5.10 -17.74
N ILE A 32 -1.90 -4.49 -16.65
CA ILE A 32 -1.12 -5.15 -15.60
C ILE A 32 -1.90 -5.04 -14.30
N ASN A 33 -2.25 -6.19 -13.71
CA ASN A 33 -2.96 -6.26 -12.45
C ASN A 33 -1.99 -6.70 -11.36
N LEU A 34 -1.98 -5.96 -10.26
CA LEU A 34 -1.26 -6.32 -9.05
C LEU A 34 -2.27 -6.94 -8.07
N ASN A 35 -2.07 -8.20 -7.74
CA ASN A 35 -2.87 -8.90 -6.74
C ASN A 35 -2.05 -9.07 -5.46
N ILE A 36 -2.53 -8.46 -4.37
CA ILE A 36 -1.91 -8.53 -3.06
C ILE A 36 -2.97 -9.02 -2.08
N VAL A 37 -2.66 -10.11 -1.37
CA VAL A 37 -3.43 -10.62 -0.23
C VAL A 37 -2.50 -10.63 0.97
N PHE A 38 -2.92 -9.96 2.03
CA PHE A 38 -2.19 -9.93 3.29
C PHE A 38 -3.15 -10.20 4.45
N ASN A 39 -2.64 -10.90 5.46
CA ASN A 39 -3.33 -11.15 6.71
C ASN A 39 -2.65 -10.38 7.83
N ILE A 40 -3.47 -9.72 8.63
CA ILE A 40 -3.05 -9.11 9.89
C ILE A 40 -3.34 -10.15 10.98
N LEU A 41 -2.32 -10.51 11.77
CA LEU A 41 -2.42 -11.55 12.81
C LEU A 41 -2.61 -11.00 14.22
N HIS A 42 -2.33 -9.71 14.43
CA HIS A 42 -2.46 -9.03 15.73
C HIS A 42 -3.29 -7.75 15.58
N PRO A 43 -4.07 -7.35 16.60
CA PRO A 43 -4.87 -6.14 16.53
C PRO A 43 -3.98 -4.91 16.32
N ILE A 44 -4.35 -4.08 15.36
CA ILE A 44 -3.59 -2.86 15.06
C ILE A 44 -4.40 -1.62 15.37
N ASP A 45 -3.97 -0.92 16.44
CA ASP A 45 -4.51 0.38 16.82
C ASP A 45 -3.82 1.54 16.13
N ASN A 46 -2.57 1.36 15.72
CA ASN A 46 -1.75 2.37 15.06
C ASN A 46 -0.95 1.76 13.91
N ILE A 47 -1.34 2.05 12.67
CA ILE A 47 -0.60 1.65 11.47
C ILE A 47 0.20 2.86 10.98
N LEU A 48 1.52 2.83 11.08
CA LEU A 48 2.36 3.84 10.45
C LEU A 48 2.67 3.43 9.01
N VAL A 49 2.12 4.15 8.05
CA VAL A 49 2.35 3.90 6.62
C VAL A 49 3.34 4.93 6.10
N ARG A 50 4.51 4.46 5.64
CA ARG A 50 5.48 5.28 4.91
C ARG A 50 5.43 4.93 3.42
N LEU A 51 5.11 5.92 2.61
CA LEU A 51 5.06 5.81 1.16
C LEU A 51 6.22 6.59 0.57
N GLN A 52 7.03 5.91 -0.21
CA GLN A 52 8.18 6.50 -0.87
C GLN A 52 8.14 6.20 -2.37
N VAL A 53 8.23 7.26 -3.18
CA VAL A 53 8.36 7.18 -4.63
C VAL A 53 9.77 7.60 -4.99
N VAL A 54 10.55 6.65 -5.52
CA VAL A 54 11.93 6.88 -5.94
C VAL A 54 12.03 6.83 -7.46
N LYS A 55 12.78 7.76 -8.06
CA LYS A 55 13.15 7.69 -9.48
C LYS A 55 14.57 7.16 -9.59
N LYS A 56 14.73 6.08 -10.36
CA LYS A 56 16.04 5.59 -10.77
C LYS A 56 16.59 6.52 -11.86
N ALA A 57 17.64 7.28 -11.53
CA ALA A 57 18.42 8.12 -12.43
C ALA A 57 19.91 7.81 -12.22
N ASN A 58 20.82 8.80 -12.25
CA ASN A 58 22.19 8.67 -11.73
C ASN A 58 22.16 8.43 -10.20
N GLY A 59 21.72 7.25 -9.78
CA GLY A 59 21.34 6.92 -8.41
C GLY A 59 19.82 6.92 -8.17
N TYR A 60 19.39 6.37 -7.03
CA TYR A 60 18.00 6.49 -6.55
C TYR A 60 17.82 7.86 -5.93
N LYS A 61 17.08 8.76 -6.59
CA LYS A 61 16.74 10.08 -6.05
C LYS A 61 15.35 10.01 -5.40
N PRO A 62 15.19 10.24 -4.08
CA PRO A 62 13.89 10.18 -3.38
C PRO A 62 13.00 11.42 -3.61
N TRP A 63 13.29 12.21 -4.65
CA TRP A 63 12.77 13.57 -4.84
C TRP A 63 11.29 13.65 -5.22
N LEU A 64 10.62 12.52 -5.48
CA LEU A 64 9.22 12.57 -5.88
C LEU A 64 8.34 12.73 -4.65
N MET A 65 8.33 11.75 -3.73
CA MET A 65 7.47 11.77 -2.53
C MET A 65 8.02 10.84 -1.44
N ASP A 66 8.12 11.32 -0.20
CA ASP A 66 8.37 10.52 1.00
C ASP A 66 7.41 11.01 2.10
N TYR A 67 6.30 10.31 2.26
CA TYR A 67 5.22 10.67 3.18
C TYR A 67 4.99 9.55 4.17
N THR A 68 5.00 9.91 5.45
CA THR A 68 4.64 9.00 6.53
C THR A 68 3.37 9.51 7.20
N PHE A 69 2.37 8.66 7.38
CA PHE A 69 1.12 9.01 8.05
C PHE A 69 0.58 7.83 8.86
N ASN A 70 -0.25 8.12 9.86
CA ASN A 70 -0.98 7.08 10.59
C ASN A 70 -2.22 6.67 9.78
N GLY A 71 -2.23 5.43 9.28
CA GLY A 71 -3.32 4.86 8.51
C GLY A 71 -4.63 4.78 9.31
N CYS A 72 -4.57 4.48 10.60
CA CYS A 72 -5.77 4.42 11.45
C CYS A 72 -6.36 5.81 11.70
N GLU A 73 -5.51 6.81 11.90
CA GLU A 73 -5.95 8.21 12.00
C GLU A 73 -6.56 8.67 10.67
N TYR A 74 -5.93 8.34 9.54
CA TYR A 74 -6.44 8.67 8.21
C TYR A 74 -7.82 8.05 7.92
N MET A 75 -8.05 6.81 8.35
CA MET A 75 -9.34 6.14 8.22
C MET A 75 -10.43 6.80 9.09
N ARG A 76 -10.08 7.27 10.30
CA ARG A 76 -10.99 8.01 11.18
C ARG A 76 -11.27 9.43 10.67
N ARG A 77 -10.24 10.11 10.19
CA ARG A 77 -10.29 11.48 9.67
C ARG A 77 -9.44 11.55 8.42
N ARG A 78 -10.07 11.76 7.27
CA ARG A 78 -9.40 11.93 5.96
C ARG A 78 -8.67 13.29 5.86
N SER A 79 -7.77 13.57 6.81
CA SER A 79 -7.06 14.84 6.95
C SER A 79 -5.88 14.97 6.00
N GLN A 80 -5.33 13.84 5.54
CA GLN A 80 -4.13 13.81 4.69
C GLN A 80 -4.50 13.75 3.20
N PRO A 81 -4.26 14.81 2.41
CA PRO A 81 -4.64 14.86 0.99
C PRO A 81 -3.91 13.81 0.15
N PHE A 82 -2.68 13.47 0.53
CA PHE A 82 -1.90 12.44 -0.17
C PHE A 82 -2.47 11.04 0.02
N ALA A 83 -2.79 10.69 1.27
CA ALA A 83 -3.47 9.43 1.58
C ALA A 83 -4.86 9.37 0.91
N LYS A 84 -5.56 10.51 0.78
CA LYS A 84 -6.81 10.62 0.01
C LYS A 84 -6.62 10.27 -1.46
N LEU A 85 -5.65 10.86 -2.13
CA LEU A 85 -5.38 10.56 -3.53
C LEU A 85 -5.11 9.06 -3.75
N ILE A 86 -4.31 8.44 -2.89
CA ILE A 86 -4.00 7.01 -3.00
C ILE A 86 -5.22 6.15 -2.69
N SER A 87 -5.96 6.48 -1.63
CA SER A 87 -7.19 5.76 -1.29
C SER A 87 -8.20 5.80 -2.44
N GLU A 88 -8.35 6.94 -3.13
CA GLU A 88 -9.27 7.09 -4.25
C GLU A 88 -8.85 6.29 -5.47
N MET A 89 -7.55 6.04 -5.65
CA MET A 89 -7.03 5.18 -6.73
C MET A 89 -7.27 3.68 -6.47
N ILE A 90 -7.29 3.25 -5.21
CA ILE A 90 -7.37 1.82 -4.83
C ILE A 90 -8.75 1.41 -4.30
N LYS A 91 -9.61 2.34 -3.90
CA LYS A 91 -10.92 2.06 -3.25
C LYS A 91 -11.79 1.08 -4.04
N ASP A 92 -11.78 1.15 -5.37
CA ASP A 92 -12.66 0.34 -6.22
C ASP A 92 -12.12 -1.09 -6.42
N PHE A 93 -10.86 -1.33 -6.03
CA PHE A 93 -10.15 -2.59 -6.20
C PHE A 93 -9.71 -3.23 -4.88
N THR A 94 -10.01 -2.59 -3.74
CA THR A 94 -9.58 -3.05 -2.42
C THR A 94 -10.77 -3.28 -1.50
N THR A 95 -10.67 -4.30 -0.65
CA THR A 95 -11.67 -4.63 0.38
C THR A 95 -11.36 -3.96 1.72
N VAL A 96 -10.36 -3.09 1.76
CA VAL A 96 -9.84 -2.40 2.96
C VAL A 96 -10.74 -1.20 3.31
N ASN A 97 -12.04 -1.47 3.47
CA ASN A 97 -13.09 -0.45 3.72
C ASN A 97 -13.42 -0.28 5.21
N HIS A 98 -12.84 -1.08 6.10
CA HIS A 98 -13.12 -1.01 7.52
C HIS A 98 -12.25 0.03 8.24
N THR A 99 -12.87 0.85 9.08
CA THR A 99 -12.17 1.73 10.02
C THR A 99 -11.44 0.90 11.07
N CYS A 100 -10.18 1.25 11.36
CA CYS A 100 -9.43 0.66 12.47
C CYS A 100 -10.25 0.69 13.78
N PRO A 101 -10.13 -0.32 14.65
CA PRO A 101 -9.10 -1.36 14.65
C PRO A 101 -9.32 -2.47 13.62
N TYR A 102 -8.24 -2.92 12.99
CA TYR A 102 -8.26 -4.16 12.22
C TYR A 102 -8.11 -5.31 13.22
N LEU A 103 -9.15 -6.13 13.30
CA LEU A 103 -9.47 -7.18 14.30
C LEU A 103 -10.19 -6.67 15.56
N VAL A 104 -11.33 -7.32 15.83
CA VAL A 104 -11.88 -7.58 17.17
C VAL A 104 -11.36 -8.96 17.57
#